data_AF-A0A3A9K8R4-F1
#
_entry.id   AF-A0A3A9K8R4-F1
#
_cell.length_a   1.000
_cell.length_b   1.000
_cell.length_c   1.000
_cell.angle_alpha   90.00
_cell.angle_beta   90.00
_cell.angle_gamma   90.00
#
_symmetry.space_group_name_H-M   'P 1'
#
loop_
_entity.id
_entity.type
_entity.pdbx_description
1 polymer ?
#
loop_
_entity_poly.entity_id
_entity_poly.type
_entity_poly.pdbx_seq_one_letter_code
_entity_poly.pdbx_strand_id
1 'polypeptide(L)' 'MRRNVYERIKANPETHYYLRAHPNWYRNLGRDPDAYNKMISESNSYYGKTFPQRIDKLQSNMNLVMMMLDMMRQGNENV' A
#
# COMPACT_ATOMS: atom_id res chain seq x y z
N MET A 1 -4.65 1.83 -22.56
CA MET A 1 -5.68 1.48 -21.54
C MET A 1 -6.88 2.37 -21.78
N ARG A 2 -8.10 1.82 -21.75
CA ARG A 2 -9.32 2.62 -21.94
C ARG A 2 -9.54 3.57 -20.75
N ARG A 3 -10.11 4.75 -21.00
CA ARG A 3 -10.28 5.81 -20.00
C ARG A 3 -11.19 5.41 -18.83
N ASN A 4 -12.29 4.71 -19.12
CA ASN A 4 -13.21 4.19 -18.11
C ASN A 4 -12.54 3.21 -17.13
N VAL A 5 -11.65 2.35 -17.62
CA VAL A 5 -10.88 1.42 -16.77
C VAL A 5 -9.90 2.20 -15.89
N TYR A 6 -9.23 3.20 -16.46
CA TYR A 6 -8.30 4.03 -15.69
C TYR A 6 -9.01 4.83 -14.59
N GLU A 7 -10.17 5.41 -14.87
CA GLU A 7 -10.96 6.16 -13.89
C GLU A 7 -11.42 5.25 -12.73
N ARG A 8 -11.84 4.01 -13.04
CA ARG A 8 -12.15 2.99 -12.02
C ARG A 8 -10.94 2.62 -11.16
N ILE A 9 -9.75 2.50 -11.77
CA ILE A 9 -8.51 2.24 -11.03
C ILE A 9 -8.15 3.43 -10.14
N LYS A 10 -8.25 4.64 -10.67
CA LYS A 10 -7.93 5.88 -9.95
C LYS A 10 -8.87 6.12 -8.76
N ALA A 11 -10.12 5.64 -8.85
CA ALA A 11 -11.09 5.71 -7.76
C ALA A 11 -10.68 4.89 -6.52
N ASN A 12 -9.82 3.86 -6.68
CA ASN A 12 -9.28 3.09 -5.57
C ASN A 12 -7.75 3.32 -5.44
N PRO A 13 -7.28 4.01 -4.39
CA PRO A 13 -5.86 4.30 -4.18
C PRO A 13 -4.95 3.06 -4.13
N GLU A 14 -5.43 1.94 -3.58
CA GLU A 14 -4.66 0.70 -3.45
C GLU A 14 -4.45 0.05 -4.81
N THR A 15 -5.52 -0.06 -5.60
CA THR A 15 -5.46 -0.55 -6.98
C THR A 15 -4.58 0.33 -7.84
N HIS A 16 -4.67 1.66 -7.67
CA HIS A 16 -3.84 2.61 -8.39
C HIS A 16 -2.35 2.50 -8.00
N TYR A 17 -2.04 2.27 -6.72
CA TYR A 17 -0.67 1.99 -6.29
C TYR A 17 -0.16 0.66 -6.87
N TYR A 18 -1.00 -0.38 -6.88
CA TYR A 18 -0.65 -1.69 -7.42
C TYR A 18 -0.32 -1.61 -8.91
N LEU A 19 -1.13 -0.88 -9.68
CA LEU A 19 -0.90 -0.62 -11.10
C LEU A 19 0.45 0.09 -11.33
N ARG A 20 0.82 1.06 -10.48
CA ARG A 20 2.12 1.74 -10.56
C ARG A 20 3.29 0.83 -10.21
N ALA A 21 3.12 -0.09 -9.27
CA ALA A 21 4.13 -1.08 -8.90
C ALA A 21 4.31 -2.18 -9.96
N HIS A 22 3.27 -2.48 -10.73
CA HIS A 22 3.25 -3.55 -11.73
C HIS A 22 2.93 -2.99 -13.13
N PRO A 23 3.92 -2.40 -13.83
CA PRO A 23 3.68 -1.70 -15.09
C PRO A 23 3.30 -2.62 -16.27
N ASN A 24 3.49 -3.93 -16.15
CA ASN A 24 2.97 -4.93 -17.09
C ASN A 24 1.45 -4.78 -17.26
N TRP A 25 0.73 -4.43 -16.19
CA TRP A 25 -0.71 -4.25 -16.23
C TRP A 25 -1.17 -3.06 -17.10
N TYR A 26 -0.36 -2.00 -17.28
CA TYR A 26 -0.69 -0.93 -18.23
C TYR A 26 -0.80 -1.43 -19.67
N ARG A 27 0.07 -2.38 -20.06
CA ARG A 27 0.03 -3.00 -21.40
C ARG A 27 -1.11 -4.00 -21.51
N ASN A 28 -1.30 -4.83 -20.50
CA ASN A 28 -2.36 -5.84 -20.48
C ASN A 28 -3.75 -5.18 -20.56
N LEU A 29 -4.03 -4.19 -19.70
CA LEU A 29 -5.28 -3.41 -19.73
C LEU A 29 -5.40 -2.49 -20.95
N GLY A 30 -4.28 -2.25 -21.65
CA GLY A 30 -4.26 -1.58 -22.94
C GLY A 30 -4.78 -2.44 -24.07
N ARG A 31 -4.48 -3.74 -24.04
CA ARG A 31 -4.86 -4.72 -25.05
C ARG A 31 -6.21 -5.37 -24.76
N ASP A 32 -6.44 -5.70 -23.50
CA ASP A 32 -7.64 -6.36 -23.01
C ASP A 32 -8.17 -5.63 -21.75
N PRO A 33 -9.22 -4.82 -21.90
CA PRO A 33 -9.88 -4.14 -20.78
C PRO A 33 -10.55 -5.07 -19.77
N ASP A 34 -10.93 -6.29 -20.18
CA ASP A 34 -11.63 -7.25 -19.32
C ASP A 34 -10.67 -7.93 -18.33
N ALA A 35 -9.38 -7.85 -18.60
CA ALA A 35 -8.31 -8.25 -17.68
C ALA A 35 -8.27 -7.42 -16.38
N TYR A 36 -9.08 -6.35 -16.26
CA TYR A 36 -9.23 -5.57 -15.03
C TYR A 36 -9.58 -6.44 -13.82
N ASN A 37 -10.52 -7.36 -13.94
CA ASN A 37 -10.94 -8.22 -12.82
C ASN A 37 -9.79 -9.14 -12.37
N LYS A 38 -8.97 -9.60 -13.33
CA LYS A 38 -7.80 -10.42 -13.05
C LYS A 38 -6.73 -9.62 -12.29
N MET A 39 -6.48 -8.36 -12.69
CA MET A 39 -5.59 -7.46 -11.97
C MET A 39 -6.07 -7.21 -10.54
N ILE A 40 -7.38 -7.01 -10.34
CA ILE A 40 -7.94 -6.82 -8.99
C ILE A 40 -7.73 -8.06 -8.11
N SER A 41 -7.96 -9.26 -8.66
CA SER A 41 -7.70 -10.51 -7.94
C SER A 41 -6.22 -10.62 -7.53
N GLU A 42 -5.31 -10.32 -8.46
CA GLU A 42 -3.87 -10.36 -8.18
C GLU A 42 -3.45 -9.28 -7.17
N SER A 43 -4.00 -8.07 -7.27
CA SER A 43 -3.82 -6.98 -6.30
C SER A 43 -4.28 -7.38 -4.91
N ASN A 44 -5.43 -8.04 -4.79
CA ASN A 44 -5.95 -8.54 -3.51
C ASN A 44 -5.04 -9.61 -2.89
N SER A 45 -4.45 -10.48 -3.72
CA SER A 45 -3.45 -11.47 -3.27
C SER A 45 -2.12 -10.81 -2.90
N TYR A 46 -1.67 -9.82 -3.67
CA TYR A 46 -0.41 -9.09 -3.46
C TYR A 46 -0.42 -8.27 -2.17
N TYR A 47 -1.50 -7.55 -1.89
CA TYR A 47 -1.62 -6.81 -0.62
C TYR A 47 -1.89 -7.71 0.57
N GLY A 48 -2.29 -8.95 0.32
CA GLY A 48 -2.71 -9.88 1.33
C GLY A 48 -3.90 -9.32 2.10
N LYS A 49 -5.05 -9.99 1.99
CA LYS A 49 -5.90 -10.14 3.19
C LYS A 49 -5.22 -10.93 4.32
N THR A 50 -3.88 -11.06 4.29
CA THR A 50 -2.93 -11.25 5.37
C THR A 50 -2.03 -10.02 5.39
N PHE A 51 -2.19 -9.16 6.42
CA PHE A 51 -1.48 -7.89 6.57
C PHE A 51 -0.32 -7.99 7.60
N PRO A 52 0.81 -8.70 7.38
CA PRO A 52 1.92 -8.64 8.33
C PRO A 52 2.95 -7.55 7.97
N GLN A 53 3.39 -7.45 6.71
CA GLN A 53 4.59 -6.66 6.39
C GLN A 53 4.45 -5.13 6.48
N ARG A 54 3.23 -4.59 6.28
CA ARG A 54 3.00 -3.14 6.44
C ARG A 54 2.67 -2.75 7.88
N ILE A 55 2.12 -3.67 8.69
CA ILE A 55 2.02 -3.49 10.16
C ILE A 55 3.41 -3.53 10.78
N ASP A 56 4.31 -4.42 10.35
CA ASP A 56 5.67 -4.51 10.92
C ASP A 56 6.44 -3.19 10.83
N LYS A 57 6.36 -2.49 9.69
CA LYS A 57 6.99 -1.16 9.56
C LYS A 57 6.30 -0.09 10.40
N LEU A 58 4.98 -0.19 10.57
CA LEU A 58 4.21 0.72 11.43
C LEU A 58 4.51 0.50 12.91
N GLN A 59 4.58 -0.76 13.38
CA GLN A 59 5.02 -1.13 14.73
C GLN A 59 6.47 -0.73 14.99
N SER A 60 7.38 -0.97 14.04
CA SER A 60 8.79 -0.58 14.17
C SER A 60 8.94 0.93 14.40
N ASN A 61 8.14 1.74 13.70
CA ASN A 61 8.13 3.19 13.89
C ASN A 61 7.53 3.59 15.26
N MET A 62 6.47 2.92 15.73
CA MET A 62 5.88 3.20 17.04
C MET A 62 6.83 2.86 18.20
N ASN A 63 7.57 1.76 18.12
CA ASN A 63 8.54 1.36 19.15
C ASN A 63 9.65 2.41 19.30
N LEU A 64 10.14 2.96 18.19
CA LEU A 64 11.15 4.00 18.20
C LEU A 64 10.61 5.32 18.78
N VAL A 65 9.35 5.67 18.46
CA VAL A 65 8.67 6.83 19.06
C VAL A 65 8.47 6.67 20.57
N MET A 66 8.08 5.49 21.07
CA MET A 66 7.93 5.23 22.50
C MET A 66 9.27 5.35 23.23
N MET A 67 10.34 4.80 22.66
CA MET A 67 11.70 4.96 23.19
C MET A 67 12.09 6.44 23.30
N MET A 68 11.81 7.25 22.28
CA MET A 68 12.11 8.69 22.31
C MET A 68 11.29 9.42 23.39
N LEU A 69 10.01 9.09 23.56
CA LEU A 69 9.15 9.68 24.58
C LEU A 69 9.60 9.32 26.01
N ASP A 70 10.03 8.08 26.24
CA ASP A 70 10.54 7.63 27.53
C ASP A 70 11.86 8.34 27.89
N MET A 71 12.77 8.51 26.93
CA MET A 71 14.00 9.29 27.13
C MET A 71 13.71 10.76 27.48
N MET A 72 12.71 11.38 26.83
CA MET A 72 12.31 12.76 27.12
C MET A 72 11.69 12.92 28.52
N ARG A 73 10.91 11.93 28.99
CA ARG A 73 10.36 11.93 30.35
C ARG A 73 11.45 11.81 31.39
N GLN A 74 12.38 10.87 31.21
CA GLN A 74 13.47 10.61 32.14
C GLN A 74 14.50 11.75 32.19
N GLY A 75 14.66 12.49 31.08
CA GLY A 75 15.46 13.72 31.04
C GLY A 75 14.84 14.90 31.80
N ASN A 76 13.51 14.97 31.93
CA ASN A 76 12.81 15.99 32.71
C ASN A 76 12.71 15.66 34.21
N GLU A 77 12.97 14.41 34.62
CA GLU A 77 12.97 14.02 36.04
C GLU A 77 14.32 14.28 36.74
N ASN A 78 15.37 14.65 35.99
CA ASN A 78 16.71 14.93 36.50
C ASN A 78 17.11 16.43 36.43
N VAL A 79 16.13 17.35 36.33
CA VAL A 79 16.31 18.81 36.36
C VAL A 79 15.47 19.43 37.47
#